data_AF-A0A538CID9-F1
#
_entry.id   AF-A0A538CID9-F1
#
_cell.length_a   1.000
_cell.length_b   1.000
_cell.length_c   1.000
_cell.angle_alpha   90.00
_cell.angle_beta   90.00
_cell.angle_gamma   90.00
#
_symmetry.space_group_name_H-M   'P 1'
#
loop_
_entity.id
_entity.type
_entity.pdbx_description
1 polymer ?
#
loop_
_entity_poly.entity_id
_entity_poly.type
_entity_poly.pdbx_seq_one_letter_code
_entity_poly.pdbx_strand_id
1 'polypeptide(L)'
;MIWPEPVERIASFLRDSQAQGRIEELPPGVDTPPGPAARAAGFECDGRMLVALVPADRAIEQSRLARSCGCSNLRPAASPPFPFQGARVIAERSLLALATVWLEAGSPRHVVGLPPDQLLRLTRAETGLFLVQDQAGDSEDRVPG
;
A
#
# COMPACT_ATOMS: atom_id res chain seq x y z
N MET A 1 27.34 7.02 -3.25
CA MET A 1 26.24 6.51 -4.10
C MET A 1 25.25 7.64 -4.31
N ILE A 2 24.78 7.85 -5.54
CA ILE A 2 23.77 8.88 -5.86
C ILE A 2 22.48 8.12 -6.08
N TRP A 3 21.45 8.44 -5.30
CA TRP A 3 20.13 7.86 -5.50
C TRP A 3 19.50 8.36 -6.79
N PRO A 4 18.70 7.53 -7.49
CA PRO A 4 17.85 8.00 -8.56
C PRO A 4 16.96 9.16 -8.09
N GLU A 5 16.67 10.10 -8.97
CA GLU A 5 15.89 11.31 -8.64
C GLU A 5 14.55 11.01 -7.93
N PRO A 6 13.75 10.00 -8.33
CA PRO A 6 12.53 9.64 -7.61
C PRO A 6 12.77 9.18 -6.17
N VAL A 7 13.88 8.48 -5.94
CA VAL A 7 14.29 7.96 -4.62
C VAL A 7 14.76 9.12 -3.74
N GLU A 8 15.55 10.05 -4.29
CA GLU A 8 16.04 11.23 -3.55
C GLU A 8 14.90 12.16 -3.14
N ARG A 9 13.84 12.28 -3.94
CA ARG A 9 12.62 13.01 -3.55
C ARG A 9 11.95 12.40 -2.33
N ILE A 10 11.81 11.08 -2.30
CA ILE A 10 11.23 10.36 -1.16
C ILE A 10 12.13 10.51 0.06
N ALA A 11 13.43 10.35 -0.10
CA ALA A 11 14.41 10.54 0.96
C ALA A 11 14.35 11.93 1.60
N SER A 12 14.31 12.97 0.77
CA SER A 12 14.19 14.35 1.23
C SER A 12 12.88 14.55 2.00
N PHE A 13 11.77 14.04 1.47
CA PHE A 13 10.49 14.09 2.15
C PHE A 13 10.50 13.40 3.53
N LEU A 14 11.12 12.21 3.64
CA LEU A 14 11.23 11.50 4.92
C LEU A 14 12.07 12.28 5.94
N ARG A 15 13.18 12.87 5.50
CA ARG A 15 14.05 13.72 6.33
C ARG A 15 13.28 14.95 6.83
N ASP A 16 12.63 15.68 5.93
CA ASP A 16 11.87 16.89 6.25
C ASP A 16 10.68 16.62 7.18
N SER A 17 10.08 15.43 7.05
CA SER A 17 8.95 15.00 7.87
C SER A 17 9.35 14.35 9.20
N GLN A 18 10.66 14.26 9.47
CA GLN A 18 11.26 13.57 10.63
C GLN A 18 10.71 12.16 10.81
N ALA A 19 10.56 11.44 9.70
CA ALA A 19 9.98 10.11 9.68
C ALA A 19 11.00 9.05 10.12
N GLN A 20 10.53 8.05 10.88
CA GLN A 20 11.32 6.85 11.22
C GLN A 20 11.28 5.81 10.09
N GLY A 21 11.55 6.27 8.85
CA GLY A 21 11.55 5.43 7.66
C GLY A 21 12.97 5.11 7.18
N ARG A 22 13.12 3.99 6.48
CA ARG A 22 14.37 3.64 5.80
C ARG A 22 14.14 3.33 4.34
N ILE A 23 15.07 3.76 3.50
CA ILE A 23 15.10 3.40 2.08
C ILE A 23 16.19 2.35 1.90
N GLU A 24 15.86 1.26 1.22
CA GLU A 24 16.80 0.20 0.88
C GLU A 24 16.80 -0.04 -0.64
N GLU A 25 17.97 -0.33 -1.18
CA GLU A 25 18.13 -0.83 -2.55
C GLU A 25 18.17 -2.36 -2.49
N LEU A 26 17.27 -3.01 -3.23
CA LEU A 26 17.22 -4.47 -3.32
C LEU A 26 18.46 -4.99 -4.07
N PRO A 27 19.11 -6.06 -3.58
CA PRO A 27 20.22 -6.70 -4.27
C PRO A 27 19.83 -7.15 -5.69
N PRO A 28 20.80 -7.28 -6.62
CA PRO A 28 20.50 -7.78 -7.96
C PRO A 28 19.85 -9.17 -7.92
N GLY A 29 18.73 -9.35 -8.63
CA GLY A 29 17.98 -10.61 -8.66
C GLY A 29 17.04 -10.83 -7.48
N VAL A 30 16.90 -9.85 -6.57
CA VAL A 30 15.93 -9.86 -5.49
C VAL A 30 14.82 -8.87 -5.81
N ASP A 31 13.60 -9.37 -5.97
CA ASP A 31 12.41 -8.55 -6.27
C ASP A 31 11.46 -8.43 -5.06
N THR A 32 11.82 -9.02 -3.92
CA THR A 32 11.03 -8.99 -2.70
C THR A 32 11.69 -8.11 -1.63
N PRO A 33 10.92 -7.27 -0.93
CA PRO A 33 11.45 -6.49 0.17
C PRO A 33 11.80 -7.36 1.39
N PRO A 34 12.55 -6.81 2.37
CA PRO A 34 13.00 -7.55 3.56
C PRO A 34 11.88 -8.07 4.48
N GLY A 35 10.63 -7.66 4.25
CA GLY A 35 9.49 -8.04 5.06
C GLY A 35 8.17 -7.81 4.33
N PRO A 36 7.03 -7.84 5.05
CA PRO A 36 5.72 -7.68 4.46
C PRO A 36 5.59 -6.42 3.61
N ALA A 37 5.21 -6.60 2.35
CA ALA A 37 5.08 -5.55 1.37
C ALA A 37 3.64 -5.05 1.30
N ALA A 38 3.47 -3.75 1.07
CA ALA A 38 2.25 -3.15 0.62
C ALA A 38 2.43 -2.57 -0.79
N ARG A 39 1.36 -2.62 -1.57
CA ARG A 39 1.28 -1.95 -2.88
C ARG A 39 0.27 -0.81 -2.83
N ALA A 40 0.54 0.22 -3.62
CA ALA A 40 -0.40 1.31 -3.85
C ALA A 40 -1.21 1.01 -5.11
N ALA A 41 -2.54 0.96 -4.98
CA ALA A 41 -3.46 0.82 -6.09
C ALA A 41 -4.21 2.13 -6.31
N GLY A 42 -4.10 2.70 -7.51
CA GLY A 42 -4.77 3.95 -7.88
C GLY A 42 -6.20 3.70 -8.36
N PHE A 43 -7.10 4.60 -7.95
CA PHE A 43 -8.49 4.62 -8.39
C PHE A 43 -8.96 6.07 -8.56
N GLU A 44 -9.95 6.26 -9.42
CA GLU A 44 -10.78 7.46 -9.44
C GLU A 44 -12.09 7.15 -8.70
N CYS A 45 -12.37 7.90 -7.63
CA CYS A 45 -13.59 7.87 -6.85
C CYS A 45 -14.38 9.15 -7.13
N ASP A 46 -15.46 9.04 -7.91
CA ASP A 46 -16.33 10.18 -8.27
C ASP A 46 -15.53 11.42 -8.78
N GLY A 47 -14.55 11.18 -9.66
CA GLY A 47 -13.69 12.21 -10.24
C GLY A 47 -12.52 12.66 -9.37
N ARG A 48 -12.28 12.02 -8.22
CA ARG A 48 -11.18 12.33 -7.30
C ARG A 48 -10.19 11.18 -7.20
N MET A 49 -8.91 11.50 -7.17
CA MET A 49 -7.84 10.49 -7.03
C MET A 49 -7.89 9.83 -5.65
N LEU A 50 -7.92 8.51 -5.64
CA LEU A 50 -7.88 7.64 -4.47
C LEU A 50 -6.71 6.67 -4.60
N VAL A 51 -5.94 6.51 -3.53
CA VAL A 51 -4.93 5.46 -3.41
C VAL A 51 -5.33 4.49 -2.31
N ALA A 52 -5.45 3.21 -2.66
CA ALA A 52 -5.64 2.14 -1.71
C ALA A 52 -4.29 1.47 -1.39
N LEU A 53 -3.87 1.50 -0.13
CA LEU A 53 -2.70 0.77 0.37
C LEU A 53 -3.15 -0.59 0.89
N VAL A 54 -2.63 -1.66 0.28
CA VAL A 54 -2.98 -3.05 0.61
C VAL A 54 -1.75 -3.93 0.72
N PRO A 55 -1.79 -5.03 1.49
CA PRO A 55 -0.77 -6.06 1.39
C PRO A 55 -0.57 -6.49 -0.07
N ALA A 56 0.67 -6.63 -0.50
CA ALA A 56 1.00 -6.86 -1.91
C ALA A 56 0.44 -8.20 -2.45
N ASP A 57 0.26 -9.17 -1.56
CA ASP A 57 -0.27 -10.51 -1.81
C ASP A 57 -1.81 -10.59 -1.74
N ARG A 58 -2.50 -9.48 -1.47
CA ARG A 58 -3.96 -9.46 -1.30
C ARG A 58 -4.68 -8.72 -2.42
N ALA A 59 -5.85 -9.24 -2.75
CA ALA A 59 -6.76 -8.67 -3.73
C ALA A 59 -7.72 -7.67 -3.08
N ILE A 60 -8.01 -6.58 -3.80
CA ILE A 60 -8.98 -5.57 -3.40
C ILE A 60 -10.38 -6.01 -3.84
N GLU A 61 -11.33 -6.03 -2.91
CA GLU A 61 -12.74 -6.14 -3.24
C GLU A 61 -13.29 -4.74 -3.55
N GLN A 62 -13.32 -4.38 -4.84
CA GLN A 62 -13.64 -3.01 -5.29
C GLN A 62 -14.97 -2.49 -4.74
N SER A 63 -15.98 -3.34 -4.58
CA SER A 63 -17.27 -2.95 -3.98
C SER A 63 -17.15 -2.57 -2.51
N ARG A 64 -16.28 -3.22 -1.73
CA ARG A 64 -16.00 -2.84 -0.33
C ARG A 64 -15.16 -1.58 -0.25
N LEU A 65 -14.21 -1.41 -1.16
CA LEU A 65 -13.41 -0.18 -1.27
C LEU A 65 -14.32 1.02 -1.57
N ALA A 66 -15.20 0.90 -2.56
CA ALA A 66 -16.16 1.95 -2.91
C ALA A 66 -17.04 2.32 -1.71
N ARG A 67 -17.58 1.34 -0.98
CA ARG A 67 -18.38 1.59 0.25
C ARG A 67 -17.56 2.26 1.35
N SER A 68 -16.33 1.79 1.60
CA SER A 68 -15.45 2.35 2.64
C SER A 68 -15.10 3.81 2.35
N CYS A 69 -15.03 4.18 1.08
CA CYS A 69 -14.72 5.54 0.66
C CYS A 69 -15.96 6.40 0.41
N GLY A 70 -17.18 5.83 0.41
CA GLY A 70 -18.40 6.54 0.04
C GLY A 70 -18.49 6.89 -1.45
N CYS A 71 -17.84 6.12 -2.32
CA CYS A 71 -17.80 6.35 -3.76
C CYS A 71 -18.99 5.70 -4.46
N SER A 72 -19.65 6.43 -5.35
CA SER A 72 -20.72 5.87 -6.21
C SER A 72 -20.16 5.23 -7.47
N ASN A 73 -19.09 5.79 -8.03
CA ASN A 73 -18.37 5.29 -9.19
C ASN A 73 -16.88 5.20 -8.86
N LEU A 74 -16.36 3.98 -8.86
CA LEU A 74 -14.95 3.68 -8.62
C LEU A 74 -14.34 3.05 -9.87
N ARG A 75 -13.24 3.62 -10.37
CA ARG A 75 -12.56 3.14 -11.58
C ARG A 75 -11.06 2.99 -11.35
N PRO A 76 -10.40 1.94 -11.86
CA PRO A 76 -8.94 1.84 -11.80
C PRO A 76 -8.25 3.05 -12.44
N ALA A 77 -7.16 3.50 -11.83
CA ALA A 77 -6.34 4.60 -12.32
C ALA A 77 -4.85 4.34 -11.98
N ALA A 78 -3.95 5.11 -12.59
CA ALA A 78 -2.56 5.10 -12.17
C ALA A 78 -2.44 5.72 -10.77
N SER A 79 -1.72 5.06 -9.85
CA SER A 79 -1.39 5.66 -8.57
C SER A 79 -0.34 6.76 -8.77
N PRO A 80 -0.48 7.93 -8.12
CA PRO A 80 0.65 8.83 -7.98
C PRO A 80 1.80 8.15 -7.22
N PRO A 81 3.04 8.62 -7.36
CA PRO A 81 4.16 8.12 -6.56
C PRO A 81 4.01 8.50 -5.09
N PHE A 82 4.59 7.71 -4.18
CA PHE A 82 4.69 8.05 -2.76
C PHE A 82 5.32 9.46 -2.59
N PRO A 83 4.79 10.34 -1.72
CA PRO A 83 3.76 10.12 -0.68
C PRO A 83 2.31 10.37 -1.13
N PHE A 84 1.99 10.14 -2.41
CA PHE A 84 0.63 10.21 -2.98
C PHE A 84 0.00 11.61 -2.94
N GLN A 85 0.81 12.63 -3.22
CA GLN A 85 0.35 14.02 -3.19
C GLN A 85 -0.90 14.24 -4.07
N GLY A 86 -1.91 14.91 -3.52
CA GLY A 86 -3.16 15.22 -4.21
C GLY A 86 -4.20 14.09 -4.25
N ALA A 87 -3.87 12.91 -3.72
CA ALA A 87 -4.82 11.81 -3.59
C ALA A 87 -5.41 11.73 -2.17
N ARG A 88 -6.66 11.24 -2.06
CA ARG A 88 -7.14 10.66 -0.81
C ARG A 88 -6.49 9.28 -0.66
N VAL A 89 -6.03 8.94 0.54
CA VAL A 89 -5.38 7.64 0.78
C VAL A 89 -6.23 6.85 1.78
N ILE A 90 -6.48 5.59 1.46
CA ILE A 90 -7.09 4.62 2.38
C ILE A 90 -6.16 3.42 2.53
N ALA A 91 -5.84 3.06 3.76
CA ALA A 91 -4.99 1.93 4.08
C ALA A 91 -5.82 0.77 4.63
N GLU A 92 -5.54 -0.44 4.16
CA GLU A 92 -6.16 -1.62 4.72
C GLU A 92 -5.71 -1.82 6.18
N ARG A 93 -6.69 -2.05 7.06
CA ARG A 93 -6.46 -2.15 8.50
C ARG A 93 -5.45 -3.25 8.89
N SER A 94 -5.34 -4.32 8.11
CA SER A 94 -4.41 -5.41 8.39
C SER A 94 -2.93 -4.97 8.40
N LEU A 95 -2.60 -3.90 7.69
CA LEU A 95 -1.24 -3.33 7.66
C LEU A 95 -0.80 -2.81 9.03
N LEU A 96 -1.75 -2.45 9.91
CA LEU A 96 -1.45 -1.87 11.22
C LEU A 96 -0.94 -2.90 12.24
N ALA A 97 -1.10 -4.19 11.95
CA ALA A 97 -0.55 -5.26 12.79
C ALA A 97 0.94 -5.50 12.55
N LEU A 98 1.53 -4.87 11.52
CA LEU A 98 2.92 -5.09 11.11
C LEU A 98 3.85 -4.13 11.85
N ALA A 99 5.08 -4.58 12.14
CA ALA A 99 6.11 -3.71 12.70
C ALA A 99 6.68 -2.73 11.66
N THR A 100 6.72 -3.14 10.38
CA THR A 100 7.20 -2.34 9.26
C THR A 100 6.47 -2.78 8.00
N VAL A 101 6.06 -1.80 7.21
CA VAL A 101 5.44 -1.99 5.89
C VAL A 101 6.40 -1.47 4.83
N TRP A 102 6.65 -2.30 3.82
CA TRP A 102 7.53 -1.97 2.70
C TRP A 102 6.74 -1.58 1.45
N LEU A 103 7.10 -0.47 0.82
CA LEU A 103 6.51 0.00 -0.44
C LEU A 103 7.61 0.25 -1.47
N GLU A 104 7.27 0.25 -2.75
CA GLU A 104 8.19 0.74 -3.79
C GLU A 104 8.51 2.23 -3.59
N ALA A 105 9.78 2.58 -3.73
CA ALA A 105 10.30 3.93 -3.55
C ALA A 105 10.62 4.59 -4.91
N GLY A 106 9.67 4.58 -5.85
CA GLY A 106 9.78 5.30 -7.12
C GLY A 106 10.75 4.69 -8.14
N SER A 107 11.28 3.50 -7.88
CA SER A 107 12.02 2.69 -8.86
C SER A 107 11.84 1.20 -8.56
N PRO A 108 12.04 0.30 -9.55
CA PRO A 108 11.83 -1.14 -9.36
C PRO A 108 12.73 -1.80 -8.30
N ARG A 109 13.81 -1.12 -7.91
CA ARG A 109 14.84 -1.68 -7.02
C ARG A 109 14.95 -0.97 -5.68
N HIS A 110 14.20 0.09 -5.46
CA HIS A 110 14.26 0.80 -4.19
C HIS A 110 12.95 0.61 -3.47
N VAL A 111 13.03 0.30 -2.18
CA VAL A 111 11.89 0.13 -1.31
C VAL A 111 12.02 1.04 -0.10
N VAL A 112 10.88 1.52 0.40
CA VAL A 112 10.79 2.32 1.61
C VAL A 112 10.05 1.52 2.69
N GLY A 113 10.71 1.33 3.82
CA GLY A 113 10.16 0.67 5.00
C GLY A 113 9.74 1.69 6.04
N LEU A 114 8.48 1.65 6.46
CA LEU A 114 7.89 2.55 7.45
C LEU A 114 7.10 1.78 8.52
N PRO A 115 7.14 2.21 9.80
CA PRO A 115 6.12 1.83 10.77
C PRO A 115 4.73 2.24 10.28
N PRO A 116 3.66 1.44 10.55
CA PRO A 116 2.34 1.77 10.04
C PRO A 116 1.81 3.14 10.50
N ASP A 117 2.10 3.57 11.72
CA ASP A 117 1.71 4.90 12.23
C ASP A 117 2.36 6.04 11.41
N GLN A 118 3.64 5.88 11.04
CA GLN A 118 4.34 6.85 10.20
C GLN A 118 3.77 6.84 8.78
N LEU A 119 3.48 5.66 8.23
CA LEU A 119 2.85 5.53 6.91
C LEU A 119 1.51 6.28 6.88
N LEU A 120 0.65 6.06 7.88
CA LEU A 120 -0.63 6.76 7.98
C LEU A 120 -0.44 8.28 8.13
N ARG A 121 0.46 8.72 9.00
CA ARG A 121 0.73 10.15 9.25
C ARG A 121 1.22 10.87 8.00
N LEU A 122 2.19 10.29 7.29
CA LEU A 122 2.83 10.90 6.13
C LEU A 122 1.89 10.97 4.92
N THR A 123 1.05 9.95 4.74
CA THR A 123 0.10 9.87 3.62
C THR A 123 -1.28 10.46 3.96
N ARG A 124 -1.49 10.86 5.22
CA ARG A 124 -2.80 11.25 5.77
C ARG A 124 -3.88 10.19 5.50
N ALA A 125 -3.49 8.92 5.55
CA ALA A 125 -4.38 7.83 5.20
C ALA A 125 -5.46 7.62 6.27
N GLU A 126 -6.68 7.42 5.79
CA GLU A 126 -7.75 6.81 6.57
C GLU A 126 -7.60 5.27 6.54
N THR A 127 -8.24 4.55 7.46
CA THR A 127 -8.16 3.09 7.50
C THR A 127 -9.48 2.45 7.07
N GLY A 128 -9.43 1.34 6.32
CA GLY A 128 -10.61 0.61 5.85
C GLY A 128 -10.48 -0.90 5.93
N LEU A 129 -11.56 -1.59 5.53
CA LEU A 129 -11.63 -3.04 5.36
C LEU A 129 -12.20 -3.35 3.97
N PHE A 130 -11.33 -3.65 3.02
CA PHE A 130 -11.72 -3.77 1.61
C PHE A 130 -10.94 -4.83 0.83
N LEU A 131 -10.30 -5.77 1.52
CA LEU A 131 -9.76 -6.96 0.88
C LEU A 131 -10.82 -8.00 0.60
N VAL A 132 -10.57 -8.83 -0.41
CA VAL A 132 -11.28 -10.09 -0.60
C VAL A 132 -10.97 -10.97 0.60
N GLN A 133 -12.01 -11.47 1.26
CA GLN A 133 -11.84 -12.46 2.32
C GLN A 133 -11.44 -13.79 1.70
N ASP A 134 -10.39 -14.40 2.23
CA ASP A 134 -10.05 -15.78 1.93
C ASP A 134 -11.22 -16.64 2.45
N GLN A 135 -11.96 -17.28 1.56
CA GLN A 135 -12.96 -18.26 1.98
C GLN A 135 -12.16 -19.44 2.55
N ALA A 136 -12.07 -19.52 3.88
CA ALA A 136 -11.47 -20.65 4.56
C ALA A 136 -12.12 -21.94 4.04
N GLY A 137 -11.33 -22.75 3.31
CA GLY A 137 -11.51 -24.17 2.99
C GLY A 137 -12.94 -24.64 2.73
N ASP A 138 -13.32 -24.74 1.46
CA ASP A 138 -14.41 -25.64 1.06
C ASP A 138 -13.91 -27.10 1.13
N SER A 139 -14.65 -27.91 1.89
CA SER A 139 -14.79 -29.37 1.78
C SER A 139 -13.64 -30.29 2.19
N GLU A 140 -13.66 -30.76 3.45
CA GLU A 140 -13.23 -32.12 3.78
C GLU A 140 -13.98 -32.65 5.02
N ASP A 141 -15.27 -32.99 4.85
CA ASP A 141 -15.92 -34.10 5.58
C ASP A 141 -17.28 -34.42 4.95
N ARG A 142 -17.28 -35.29 3.96
CA ARG A 142 -18.48 -36.07 3.61
C ARG A 142 -18.06 -37.50 3.36
N VAL A 143 -17.89 -38.24 4.45
CA VAL A 143 -17.86 -39.70 4.42
C VAL A 143 -19.32 -40.19 4.46
N PRO A 144 -19.88 -40.79 3.40
CA PRO A 144 -21.09 -41.57 3.55
C PRO A 144 -20.71 -42.90 4.22
N GLY A 145 -21.40 -43.21 5.33
CA GLY A 145 -21.38 -44.52 5.97
C GLY A 145 -22.18 -45.58 5.23
#